data_AF-R7PBJ6-F1
#
_entry.id   AF-R7PBJ6-F1
#
_cell.length_a   1.000
_cell.length_b   1.000
_cell.length_c   1.000
_cell.angle_alpha   90.00
_cell.angle_beta   90.00
_cell.angle_gamma   90.00
#
_symmetry.space_group_name_H-M   'P 1'
#
loop_
_entity.id
_entity.type
_entity.pdbx_description
1 polymer ?
#
loop_
_entity_poly.entity_id
_entity_poly.type
_entity_poly.pdbx_seq_one_letter_code
_entity_poly.pdbx_strand_id
1 'polypeptide(L)'
;MPDRSTLWRAQTPQAFRESLLLRAYDEAARRHDTAATDDCGMVMRYCPDTPILLVEGSEAMMKVTYREDFMRAETWLELHPELKP
;
A
#
# COMPACT_ATOMS: atom_id res chain seq x y z
N MET A 1 21.88 0.77 10.26
CA MET A 1 20.41 0.59 10.18
C MET A 1 19.80 1.97 9.91
N PRO A 2 18.80 2.12 9.01
CA PRO A 2 18.19 3.42 8.73
C PRO A 2 17.41 3.96 9.94
N ASP A 3 17.29 5.28 10.04
CA ASP A 3 16.49 5.92 11.09
C ASP A 3 14.99 5.67 10.84
N ARG A 4 14.31 5.05 11.82
CA ARG A 4 12.88 4.73 11.73
C ARG A 4 12.00 5.97 11.62
N SER A 5 12.45 7.12 12.13
CA SER A 5 11.69 8.38 12.03
C SER A 5 11.48 8.84 10.57
N THR A 6 12.28 8.31 9.65
CA THR A 6 12.24 8.64 8.21
C THR A 6 11.49 7.61 7.37
N LEU A 7 10.95 6.55 7.99
CA LEU A 7 10.31 5.44 7.28
C LEU A 7 8.81 5.40 7.54
N TRP A 8 8.08 5.03 6.50
CA TRP A 8 6.64 4.80 6.55
C TRP A 8 6.32 3.38 6.11
N ARG A 9 5.28 2.79 6.70
CA ARG A 9 4.74 1.50 6.28
C ARG A 9 3.61 1.76 5.29
N ALA A 10 3.87 1.55 4.00
CA ALA A 10 2.83 1.69 2.98
C ALA A 10 1.68 0.70 3.25
N GLN A 11 0.44 1.20 3.19
CA GLN A 11 -0.80 0.43 3.37
C GLN A 11 -1.75 0.70 2.20
N THR A 12 -2.88 -0.02 2.18
CA THR A 12 -3.99 0.20 1.26
C THR A 12 -5.24 0.65 2.04
N PRO A 13 -6.18 1.38 1.41
CA PRO A 13 -6.25 1.75 -0.01
C PRO A 13 -5.19 2.79 -0.44
N GLN A 14 -4.72 2.66 -1.68
CA GLN A 14 -3.93 3.67 -2.36
C GLN A 14 -4.79 4.24 -3.50
N ALA A 15 -4.66 5.54 -3.79
CA ALA A 15 -5.47 6.20 -4.81
C ALA A 15 -4.58 7.06 -5.73
N PHE A 16 -4.71 6.81 -7.04
CA PHE A 16 -4.03 7.55 -8.09
C PHE A 16 -5.02 7.91 -9.19
N ARG A 17 -4.68 8.93 -9.99
CA ARG A 17 -5.39 9.16 -11.25
C ARG A 17 -5.15 7.95 -12.16
N GLU A 18 -6.21 7.43 -12.76
CA GLU A 18 -6.14 6.28 -13.68
C GLU A 18 -5.08 6.48 -14.77
N SER A 19 -5.10 7.63 -15.45
CA SER A 19 -4.14 7.94 -16.53
C SER A 19 -2.68 7.94 -16.08
N LEU A 20 -2.42 8.34 -14.84
CA LEU A 20 -1.09 8.30 -14.24
C LEU A 20 -0.67 6.85 -13.97
N LEU A 21 -1.55 6.05 -13.38
CA LEU A 21 -1.27 4.67 -13.02
C LEU A 21 -1.01 3.84 -14.29
N LEU A 22 -1.88 3.95 -15.29
CA LEU A 22 -1.71 3.28 -16.59
C LEU A 22 -0.36 3.62 -17.23
N ARG A 23 0.02 4.90 -17.26
CA ARG A 23 1.32 5.33 -17.79
C ARG A 23 2.50 4.66 -17.06
N ALA A 24 2.42 4.55 -15.74
CA ALA A 24 3.47 3.89 -14.95
C ALA A 24 3.56 2.39 -15.28
N TYR A 25 2.42 1.70 -15.40
CA TYR A 25 2.37 0.30 -15.80
C TYR A 25 2.85 0.05 -17.24
N ASP A 26 2.51 0.93 -18.19
CA ASP A 26 2.97 0.84 -19.57
C ASP A 26 4.49 0.98 -19.70
N GLU A 27 5.11 1.87 -18.91
CA GLU A 27 6.57 1.99 -18.86
C GLU A 27 7.23 0.77 -18.23
N ALA A 28 6.64 0.23 -17.15
CA ALA A 28 7.11 -1.00 -16.51
C ALA A 28 7.08 -2.19 -17.47
N ALA A 29 5.98 -2.36 -18.19
CA ALA A 29 5.79 -3.41 -19.17
C ALA A 29 6.82 -3.32 -20.31
N ARG A 30 7.07 -2.11 -20.83
CA ARG A 30 8.10 -1.87 -21.86
C ARG A 30 9.51 -2.23 -21.42
N ARG A 31 9.80 -2.13 -20.12
CA ARG A 31 11.10 -2.46 -19.53
C ARG A 31 11.19 -3.89 -18.98
N HIS A 32 10.10 -4.65 -19.03
CA HIS A 32 9.97 -5.96 -18.37
C HIS A 32 10.35 -5.92 -16.89
N ASP A 33 10.06 -4.81 -16.20
CA ASP A 33 10.43 -4.61 -14.80
C ASP A 33 9.22 -4.79 -13.89
N THR A 34 9.34 -5.79 -13.00
CA THR A 34 8.29 -6.23 -12.06
C THR A 34 8.68 -6.00 -10.60
N ALA A 35 9.66 -5.13 -10.31
CA ALA A 35 10.20 -5.02 -8.95
C ALA A 35 9.37 -4.15 -8.00
N ALA A 36 8.42 -3.35 -8.50
CA ALA A 36 7.52 -2.59 -7.64
C ALA A 36 6.52 -3.52 -6.93
N THR A 37 6.29 -3.28 -5.64
CA THR A 37 5.44 -4.15 -4.79
C THR A 37 4.05 -3.60 -4.52
N ASP A 38 3.79 -2.35 -4.90
CA ASP A 38 2.52 -1.63 -4.75
C ASP A 38 2.37 -0.53 -5.82
N ASP A 39 1.20 0.10 -5.89
CA ASP A 39 0.89 1.14 -6.87
C ASP A 39 1.73 2.41 -6.64
N CYS A 40 1.99 2.76 -5.37
CA CYS A 40 2.87 3.87 -5.02
C CYS A 40 4.30 3.66 -5.56
N GLY A 41 4.87 2.46 -5.38
CA GLY A 41 6.18 2.10 -5.94
C GLY A 41 6.22 2.18 -7.47
N MET A 42 5.13 1.81 -8.15
CA MET A 42 5.00 1.99 -9.61
C MET A 42 5.09 3.47 -10.00
N VAL A 43 4.31 4.34 -9.34
CA VAL A 43 4.30 5.78 -9.63
C VAL A 43 5.65 6.41 -9.29
N MET A 44 6.26 6.08 -8.16
CA MET A 44 7.59 6.59 -7.77
C MET A 44 8.67 6.24 -8.80
N ARG A 45 8.62 5.03 -9.35
CA ARG A 45 9.65 4.53 -10.26
C ARG A 45 9.51 5.09 -11.68
N TYR A 46 8.28 5.17 -12.20
CA TYR A 46 8.04 5.48 -13.61
C TYR A 46 7.44 6.86 -13.88
N CYS A 47 6.98 7.55 -12.83
CA CYS A 47 6.50 8.91 -12.89
C CYS A 47 7.12 9.74 -11.73
N PRO A 48 8.46 9.81 -11.63
CA PRO A 48 9.17 10.31 -10.44
C PRO A 48 8.87 11.77 -10.09
N ASP A 49 8.44 12.58 -11.07
CA ASP A 49 8.05 13.98 -10.85
C ASP A 49 6.64 14.13 -10.26
N THR A 50 5.92 13.03 -10.04
CA THR A 50 4.58 13.07 -9.46
C THR A 50 4.67 13.27 -7.95
N PRO A 51 4.05 14.32 -7.39
CA PRO A 51 3.95 14.48 -5.95
C PRO A 51 3.11 13.35 -5.34
N ILE A 52 3.62 12.72 -4.29
CA ILE A 52 2.93 11.69 -3.52
C ILE A 52 2.64 12.25 -2.13
N LEU A 53 1.37 12.19 -1.74
CA LEU A 53 0.95 12.58 -0.40
C LEU A 53 0.79 11.33 0.46
N LEU A 54 1.33 11.38 1.67
CA LEU A 54 1.10 10.38 2.70
C LEU A 54 -0.13 10.78 3.51
N VAL A 55 -0.99 9.81 3.76
CA VAL A 55 -2.17 9.95 4.62
C VAL A 55 -1.97 9.03 5.80
N GLU A 56 -2.21 9.53 7.01
CA GLU A 56 -2.09 8.72 8.23
C GLU A 56 -3.01 7.49 8.13
N GLY A 57 -2.42 6.31 8.28
CA GLY A 57 -3.11 5.04 8.19
C GLY A 57 -3.73 4.62 9.51
N SER A 58 -4.17 3.36 9.54
CA SER A 58 -4.61 2.70 10.77
C SER A 58 -3.95 1.34 10.86
N GLU A 59 -3.62 0.91 12.09
CA GLU A 59 -3.17 -0.47 12.34
C GLU A 59 -4.24 -1.51 11.95
N ALA A 60 -5.50 -1.10 11.85
CA ALA A 60 -6.59 -1.93 11.34
C ALA A 60 -6.40 -2.29 9.84
N MET A 61 -5.69 -1.46 9.06
CA MET A 61 -5.35 -1.73 7.65
C MET A 61 -4.19 -2.73 7.51
N MET A 62 -4.12 -3.71 8.39
CA MET A 62 -3.13 -4.78 8.32
C MET A 62 -3.42 -5.70 7.13
N LYS A 63 -2.36 -6.16 6.47
CA LYS A 63 -2.47 -7.25 5.50
C LYS A 63 -2.44 -8.59 6.25
N VAL A 64 -3.53 -9.35 6.18
CA VAL A 64 -3.55 -10.75 6.64
C VAL A 64 -2.70 -11.58 5.68
N THR A 65 -1.53 -12.02 6.14
CA THR A 65 -0.53 -12.71 5.31
C THR A 65 -0.19 -14.08 5.87
N TYR A 66 -0.10 -14.20 7.19
CA TYR A 66 0.23 -15.43 7.91
C TYR A 66 -0.96 -15.97 8.68
N ARG A 67 -0.85 -17.21 9.15
CA ARG A 67 -1.93 -17.86 9.93
C ARG A 67 -2.18 -17.12 11.24
N GLU A 68 -1.14 -16.58 11.84
CA GLU A 68 -1.19 -15.87 13.12
C GLU A 68 -1.92 -14.52 12.99
N ASP A 69 -1.98 -13.93 11.79
CA ASP A 69 -2.69 -12.68 11.53
C ASP A 69 -4.20 -12.82 11.75
N PHE A 70 -4.77 -14.03 11.61
CA PHE A 70 -6.20 -14.27 11.84
C PHE A 70 -6.61 -13.95 13.27
N MET A 71 -5.82 -14.34 14.27
CA MET A 71 -6.15 -14.04 15.67
C MET A 71 -6.23 -12.53 15.91
N ARG A 72 -5.34 -11.75 15.30
CA ARG A 72 -5.34 -10.28 15.40
C ARG A 72 -6.55 -9.67 14.70
N ALA A 73 -6.89 -10.18 13.51
CA ALA A 73 -8.06 -9.71 12.75
C ALA A 73 -9.39 -10.05 13.46
N GLU A 74 -9.53 -11.27 13.99
CA GLU A 74 -10.71 -11.71 14.73
C GLU A 74 -10.91 -10.88 16.00
N THR A 75 -9.85 -10.70 16.79
CA THR A 75 -9.89 -9.84 17.99
C THR A 75 -10.34 -8.42 17.62
N TRP A 76 -9.81 -7.87 16.53
CA TRP A 76 -10.21 -6.53 16.08
C TRP A 76 -11.70 -6.47 15.71
N LEU A 77 -12.23 -7.46 14.99
CA LEU A 77 -13.66 -7.53 14.65
C LEU A 77 -14.56 -7.75 15.87
N GLU A 78 -14.13 -8.50 16.88
CA GLU A 78 -14.88 -8.67 18.13
C GLU A 78 -15.00 -7.37 18.92
N LEU A 79 -13.97 -6.53 18.90
CA LEU A 79 -13.98 -5.20 19.51
C LEU A 79 -14.82 -4.19 18.70
N HIS A 80 -15.12 -4.47 17.44
CA HIS A 80 -15.89 -3.61 16.52
C HIS A 80 -17.10 -4.38 15.93
N PRO A 81 -18.07 -4.78 16.77
CA PRO A 81 -19.19 -5.62 16.35
C PRO A 81 -20.06 -4.98 15.26
N GLU A 82 -20.05 -3.65 15.13
CA GLU A 82 -20.77 -2.90 14.10
C GLU A 82 -20.25 -3.12 12.68
N LEU A 83 -19.03 -3.66 12.53
CA LEU A 83 -18.43 -3.97 11.23
C LEU A 83 -18.65 -5.42 10.80
N LYS A 84 -19.27 -6.23 11.66
CA LYS A 84 -19.64 -7.61 11.30
C LYS A 84 -20.82 -7.56 10.32
N PRO A 85 -20.75 -8.27 9.19
CA PRO A 85 -21.83 -8.30 8.20
C PRO A 85 -23.11 -8.96 8.72
#